data_AF-A0A0G0C6H1-F1
#
_entry.id   AF-A0A0G0C6H1-F1
#
_cell.length_a   1.000
_cell.length_b   1.000
_cell.length_c   1.000
_cell.angle_alpha   90.00
_cell.angle_beta   90.00
_cell.angle_gamma   90.00
#
_symmetry.space_group_name_H-M   'P 1'
#
loop_
_entity.id
_entity.type
_entity.pdbx_description
1 polymer ?
#
loop_
_entity_poly.entity_id
_entity_poly.type
_entity_poly.pdbx_seq_one_letter_code
_entity_poly.pdbx_strand_id
1 'polypeptide(L)'
;MGFENEKDHPEVAPSQFELNYTYSDILNAADQIQIYKLVARQIARNMGLTATFLPKPIMGVNGSGMHTNISIFKGGKNLFFDRNNKAKLSKLAWDMVYRILYSASDMCLILNSSVNAYRRLDPHFEAPNEIKVSETDRGSMIRIPLFNEKSARIEVRSVGPDANPYLMMLTLIKCGLEGQAEKKDRNKRPRVRYLPGDIQTAISSFKQSNIMTKIFGESFKKKYLDLKQNAADRSPQSLGIKVKNGEVLYHHEVYNQMIWNDF
;
A
#
# COMPACT_ATOMS: atom_id res chain seq x y z
N MET A 1 19.78 11.87 -9.30
CA MET A 1 18.35 11.95 -8.92
C MET A 1 18.12 11.78 -7.42
N GLY A 2 19.16 11.69 -6.57
CA GLY A 2 18.98 11.74 -5.10
C GLY A 2 18.24 10.55 -4.48
N PHE A 3 18.31 9.36 -5.10
CA PHE A 3 17.70 8.15 -4.54
C PHE A 3 18.55 7.51 -3.43
N GLU A 4 19.89 7.51 -3.54
CA GLU A 4 20.77 6.78 -2.61
C GLU A 4 20.35 5.29 -2.52
N ASN A 5 20.68 4.50 -3.55
CA ASN A 5 20.28 3.09 -3.63
C ASN A 5 20.86 2.30 -2.45
N GLU A 6 20.01 1.54 -1.75
CA GLU A 6 20.39 0.68 -0.63
C GLU A 6 20.53 -0.78 -1.08
N LYS A 7 19.62 -1.23 -1.94
CA LYS A 7 19.55 -2.63 -2.38
C LYS A 7 18.72 -2.75 -3.64
N ASP A 8 19.16 -3.59 -4.56
CA ASP A 8 18.39 -4.05 -5.70
C ASP A 8 18.50 -5.57 -5.82
N HIS A 9 17.39 -6.25 -6.12
CA HIS A 9 17.38 -7.69 -6.29
C HIS A 9 16.21 -8.18 -7.13
N PRO A 10 16.34 -9.35 -7.79
CA PRO A 10 15.18 -10.07 -8.27
C PRO A 10 14.26 -10.43 -7.11
N GLU A 11 12.97 -10.36 -7.36
CA GLU A 11 11.91 -10.77 -6.45
C GLU A 11 11.45 -12.20 -6.74
N VAL A 12 10.47 -12.69 -5.97
CA VAL A 12 10.03 -14.09 -6.01
C VAL A 12 9.50 -14.52 -7.39
N ALA A 13 8.71 -13.68 -8.08
CA ALA A 13 8.16 -14.03 -9.38
C ALA A 13 9.16 -13.80 -10.54
N PRO A 14 9.08 -14.59 -11.63
CA PRO A 14 9.89 -14.36 -12.82
C PRO A 14 9.73 -12.93 -13.35
N SER A 15 10.86 -12.28 -13.67
CA SER A 15 10.90 -10.88 -14.14
C SER A 15 10.29 -9.85 -13.16
N GLN A 16 10.26 -10.18 -11.86
CA GLN A 16 9.93 -9.24 -10.80
C GLN A 16 11.22 -8.73 -10.17
N PHE A 17 11.28 -7.42 -9.88
CA PHE A 17 12.46 -6.77 -9.32
C PHE A 17 12.05 -5.77 -8.24
N GLU A 18 12.85 -5.67 -7.19
CA GLU A 18 12.74 -4.66 -6.15
C GLU A 18 13.98 -3.78 -6.14
N LEU A 19 13.77 -2.46 -6.00
CA LEU A 19 14.82 -1.48 -5.76
C LEU A 19 14.44 -0.68 -4.52
N ASN A 20 15.30 -0.76 -3.50
CA ASN A 20 15.20 -0.03 -2.25
C ASN A 20 16.15 1.16 -2.29
N TYR A 21 15.64 2.34 -1.98
CA TYR A 21 16.42 3.55 -1.88
C TYR A 21 16.19 4.21 -0.52
N THR A 22 17.14 5.03 -0.08
CA THR A 22 17.15 5.57 1.27
C THR A 22 15.90 6.38 1.58
N TYR A 23 15.43 6.25 2.82
CA TYR A 23 14.25 6.95 3.31
C TYR A 23 14.45 8.48 3.28
N SER A 24 13.35 9.21 3.11
CA SER A 24 13.33 10.67 3.17
C SER A 24 12.14 11.17 3.98
N ASP A 25 12.03 12.48 4.19
CA ASP A 25 10.78 13.07 4.63
C ASP A 25 9.63 12.76 3.65
N ILE A 26 8.41 12.89 4.16
CA ILE A 26 7.19 12.41 3.49
C ILE A 26 6.98 12.97 2.08
N LEU A 27 7.26 14.26 1.85
CA LEU A 27 6.99 14.87 0.54
C LEU A 27 8.01 14.40 -0.49
N ASN A 28 9.29 14.44 -0.11
CA ASN A 28 10.38 13.96 -0.96
C ASN A 28 10.22 12.46 -1.27
N ALA A 29 9.81 11.64 -0.30
CA ALA A 29 9.54 10.23 -0.53
C ALA A 29 8.40 10.01 -1.55
N ALA A 30 7.34 10.82 -1.51
CA ALA A 30 6.25 10.74 -2.47
C ALA A 30 6.71 11.12 -3.89
N ASP A 31 7.51 12.18 -4.02
CA ASP A 31 8.11 12.62 -5.28
C ASP A 31 9.05 11.55 -5.85
N GLN A 32 9.92 10.98 -5.00
CA GLN A 32 10.84 9.89 -5.37
C GLN A 32 10.08 8.67 -5.90
N ILE A 33 8.97 8.26 -5.29
CA ILE A 33 8.13 7.16 -5.81
C ILE A 33 7.62 7.46 -7.23
N GLN A 34 7.19 8.69 -7.49
CA GLN A 34 6.69 9.07 -8.81
C GLN A 34 7.82 9.11 -9.85
N ILE A 35 8.96 9.69 -9.50
CA ILE A 35 10.14 9.75 -10.35
C ILE A 35 10.66 8.33 -10.64
N TYR A 36 10.71 7.45 -9.63
CA TYR A 36 11.14 6.07 -9.80
C TYR A 36 10.27 5.34 -10.84
N LYS A 37 8.94 5.42 -10.71
CA LYS A 37 8.02 4.79 -11.67
C LYS A 37 8.17 5.34 -13.08
N LEU A 38 8.41 6.65 -13.22
CA LEU A 38 8.66 7.29 -14.52
C LEU A 38 9.97 6.80 -15.15
N VAL A 39 11.06 6.86 -14.39
CA VAL A 39 12.40 6.50 -14.85
C VAL A 39 12.47 5.01 -15.18
N ALA A 40 11.93 4.14 -14.34
CA ALA A 40 11.88 2.70 -14.59
C ALA A 40 11.17 2.37 -15.92
N ARG A 41 10.02 3.03 -16.19
CA ARG A 41 9.31 2.87 -17.47
C ARG A 41 10.12 3.37 -18.66
N GLN A 42 10.79 4.51 -18.52
CA GLN A 42 11.60 5.07 -19.60
C GLN A 42 12.80 4.19 -19.93
N ILE A 43 13.51 3.70 -18.90
CA ILE A 43 14.65 2.79 -19.07
C ILE A 43 14.20 1.49 -19.71
N ALA A 44 13.14 0.85 -19.17
CA ALA A 44 12.59 -0.37 -19.75
C ALA A 44 12.22 -0.18 -21.22
N ARG A 45 11.52 0.92 -21.55
CA ARG A 45 11.13 1.24 -22.94
C ARG A 45 12.35 1.39 -23.86
N ASN A 46 13.41 2.05 -23.40
CA ASN A 46 14.64 2.20 -24.19
C ASN A 46 15.35 0.85 -24.45
N MET A 47 15.08 -0.16 -23.62
CA MET A 47 15.58 -1.52 -23.76
C MET A 47 14.61 -2.44 -24.53
N GLY A 48 13.53 -1.91 -25.10
CA GLY A 48 12.49 -2.71 -25.77
C GLY A 48 11.60 -3.52 -24.80
N LEU A 49 11.60 -3.16 -23.52
CA LEU A 49 10.83 -3.80 -22.45
C LEU A 49 9.72 -2.88 -21.92
N THR A 50 8.88 -3.41 -21.05
CA THR A 50 7.85 -2.66 -20.31
C THR A 50 8.00 -2.87 -18.81
N ALA A 51 8.07 -1.78 -18.05
CA ALA A 51 7.92 -1.83 -16.59
C ALA A 51 6.45 -1.60 -16.20
N THR A 52 5.88 -2.56 -15.47
CA THR A 52 4.53 -2.51 -14.88
C THR A 52 4.62 -2.33 -13.36
N PHE A 53 3.71 -1.53 -12.83
CA PHE A 53 3.46 -1.32 -11.40
C PHE A 53 2.01 -1.71 -11.05
N LEU A 54 1.39 -2.62 -11.81
CA LEU A 54 0.15 -3.26 -11.41
C LEU A 54 0.44 -4.12 -10.17
N PRO A 55 -0.45 -4.11 -9.16
CA PRO A 55 -0.29 -4.99 -8.00
C PRO A 55 -0.31 -6.48 -8.33
N LYS A 56 -1.03 -6.90 -9.38
CA LYS A 56 -1.18 -8.30 -9.79
C LYS A 56 -1.32 -8.41 -11.32
N PRO A 57 -0.25 -8.24 -12.09
CA PRO A 57 -0.30 -8.28 -13.55
C PRO A 57 -0.56 -9.71 -14.08
N ILE A 58 -0.11 -10.74 -13.34
CA ILE A 58 -0.20 -12.16 -13.74
C ILE A 58 -0.84 -12.97 -12.60
N MET A 59 -1.79 -13.84 -12.95
CA MET A 59 -2.42 -14.78 -12.01
C MET A 59 -1.49 -15.97 -11.74
N GLY A 60 -1.54 -16.54 -10.53
CA GLY A 60 -0.75 -17.73 -10.17
C GLY A 60 0.69 -17.48 -9.72
N VAL A 61 1.20 -16.25 -9.84
CA VAL A 61 2.53 -15.84 -9.33
C VAL A 61 2.41 -14.71 -8.31
N ASN A 62 3.49 -14.36 -7.60
CA ASN A 62 3.50 -13.25 -6.65
C ASN A 62 3.06 -11.92 -7.31
N GLY A 63 2.35 -11.10 -6.53
CA GLY A 63 2.03 -9.72 -6.93
C GLY A 63 3.10 -8.74 -6.47
N SER A 64 3.01 -7.50 -6.92
CA SER A 64 3.91 -6.41 -6.52
C SER A 64 3.28 -5.57 -5.41
N GLY A 65 4.01 -5.41 -4.30
CA GLY A 65 3.66 -4.51 -3.21
C GLY A 65 4.52 -3.24 -3.24
N MET A 66 4.12 -2.24 -2.46
CA MET A 66 4.94 -1.07 -2.18
C MET A 66 5.02 -0.87 -0.67
N HIS A 67 5.77 -1.75 0.01
CA HIS A 67 5.87 -1.72 1.46
C HIS A 67 6.34 -0.34 1.94
N THR A 68 5.57 0.26 2.84
CA THR A 68 5.81 1.63 3.29
C THR A 68 6.38 1.62 4.69
N ASN A 69 7.66 1.96 4.82
CA ASN A 69 8.36 2.07 6.09
C ASN A 69 8.17 3.47 6.68
N ILE A 70 7.72 3.55 7.94
CA ILE A 70 7.41 4.82 8.61
C ILE A 70 8.10 4.91 9.97
N SER A 71 8.69 6.06 10.25
CA SER A 71 9.21 6.44 11.57
C SER A 71 9.03 7.94 11.78
N ILE A 72 9.05 8.40 13.03
CA ILE A 72 8.88 9.81 13.37
C ILE A 72 10.15 10.29 14.06
N PHE A 73 10.71 11.39 13.57
CA PHE A 73 11.88 12.04 14.15
C PHE A 73 11.52 13.39 14.76
N LYS A 74 12.19 13.76 15.84
CA LYS A 74 12.16 15.12 16.41
C LYS A 74 13.55 15.53 16.83
N GLY A 75 14.08 16.59 16.24
CA GLY A 75 15.44 17.08 16.52
C GLY A 75 16.52 16.01 16.28
N GLY A 76 16.40 15.24 15.19
CA GLY A 76 17.35 14.16 14.85
C GLY A 76 17.19 12.86 15.65
N LYS A 77 16.33 12.82 16.67
CA LYS A 77 16.04 11.61 17.45
C LYS A 77 14.85 10.85 16.88
N ASN A 78 15.01 9.54 16.65
CA ASN A 78 13.94 8.65 16.28
C ASN A 78 13.02 8.40 17.50
N LEU A 79 11.76 8.83 17.41
CA LEU A 79 10.76 8.70 18.48
C LEU A 79 10.10 7.32 18.53
N PHE A 80 10.37 6.44 17.56
CA PHE A 80 9.88 5.06 17.60
C PHE A 80 10.75 4.15 18.45
N PHE A 81 11.99 4.55 18.74
CA PHE A 81 12.86 3.81 19.63
C PHE A 81 12.68 4.22 21.08
N ASP A 82 12.58 3.24 21.98
CA ASP A 82 12.59 3.44 23.43
C ASP A 82 13.45 2.38 24.10
N ARG A 83 14.66 2.76 24.52
CA ARG A 83 15.62 1.85 25.17
C ARG A 83 15.08 1.20 26.44
N ASN A 84 14.13 1.82 27.12
CA ASN A 84 13.59 1.36 28.40
C ASN A 84 12.38 0.42 28.22
N ASN A 85 11.78 0.37 27.03
CA ASN A 85 10.73 -0.59 26.74
C ASN A 85 11.33 -1.97 26.46
N LYS A 86 10.73 -3.05 27.01
CA LYS A 86 11.14 -4.43 26.76
C LYS A 86 11.20 -4.78 25.27
N ALA A 87 10.25 -4.28 24.48
CA ALA A 87 10.22 -4.47 23.03
C ALA A 87 11.08 -3.47 22.26
N LYS A 88 11.75 -2.53 22.95
CA LYS A 88 12.52 -1.39 22.42
C LYS A 88 11.77 -0.44 21.47
N LEU A 89 10.49 -0.71 21.21
CA LEU A 89 9.58 0.11 20.42
C LEU A 89 8.77 1.01 21.35
N SER A 90 8.70 2.30 21.04
CA SER A 90 8.08 3.30 21.92
C SER A 90 6.57 3.15 21.98
N LYS A 91 5.96 3.74 23.02
CA LYS A 91 4.49 3.82 23.12
C LYS A 91 3.89 4.53 21.90
N LEU A 92 4.52 5.60 21.42
CA LEU A 92 4.08 6.34 20.23
C LEU A 92 3.97 5.43 19.00
N ALA A 93 4.99 4.59 18.78
CA ALA A 93 4.99 3.65 17.66
C ALA A 93 3.87 2.61 17.81
N TRP A 94 3.68 2.03 19.01
CA TRP A 94 2.59 1.09 19.26
C TRP A 94 1.20 1.73 19.11
N ASP A 95 1.01 2.94 19.61
CA ASP A 95 -0.24 3.68 19.45
C ASP A 95 -0.54 3.90 17.96
N MET A 96 0.47 4.28 17.17
CA MET A 96 0.35 4.43 15.72
C MET A 96 -0.02 3.10 15.02
N VAL A 97 0.63 1.98 15.37
CA VAL A 97 0.29 0.64 14.87
C VAL A 97 -1.18 0.33 15.12
N TYR A 98 -1.65 0.47 16.36
CA TYR A 98 -3.02 0.10 16.71
C TYR A 98 -4.06 1.01 16.03
N ARG A 99 -3.74 2.28 15.82
CA ARG A 99 -4.64 3.21 15.11
C ARG A 99 -4.70 2.93 13.61
N ILE A 100 -3.57 2.56 12.99
CA ILE A 100 -3.56 2.14 11.58
C ILE A 100 -4.37 0.85 11.42
N LEU A 101 -4.16 -0.15 12.29
CA LEU A 101 -4.93 -1.40 12.24
C LEU A 101 -6.43 -1.18 12.46
N TYR A 102 -6.80 -0.24 13.34
CA TYR A 102 -8.21 0.10 13.57
C TYR A 102 -8.87 0.70 12.32
N SER A 103 -8.17 1.60 11.62
CA SER A 103 -8.67 2.25 10.40
C SER A 103 -8.36 1.47 9.11
N ALA A 104 -7.90 0.22 9.20
CA ALA A 104 -7.37 -0.53 8.06
C ALA A 104 -8.38 -0.69 6.91
N SER A 105 -9.63 -1.08 7.22
CA SER A 105 -10.69 -1.22 6.21
C SER A 105 -11.08 0.13 5.60
N ASP A 106 -11.13 1.19 6.42
CA ASP A 106 -11.48 2.54 6.00
C ASP A 106 -10.48 3.11 5.00
N MET A 107 -9.19 2.87 5.21
CA MET A 107 -8.12 3.38 4.34
C MET A 107 -7.81 2.46 3.15
N CYS A 108 -8.38 1.24 3.10
CA CYS A 108 -8.00 0.23 2.12
C CYS A 108 -8.10 0.74 0.67
N LEU A 109 -9.15 1.50 0.33
CA LEU A 109 -9.33 2.07 -1.00
C LEU A 109 -8.26 3.10 -1.40
N ILE A 110 -7.64 3.78 -0.43
CA ILE A 110 -6.50 4.67 -0.70
C ILE A 110 -5.24 3.83 -0.93
N LEU A 111 -4.99 2.84 -0.06
CA LEU A 111 -3.79 1.99 -0.11
C LEU A 111 -3.79 1.02 -1.30
N ASN A 112 -4.97 0.65 -1.81
CA ASN A 112 -5.19 -0.31 -2.89
C ASN A 112 -6.24 0.28 -3.84
N SER A 113 -5.75 1.06 -4.80
CA SER A 113 -6.53 2.07 -5.52
C SER A 113 -7.22 1.58 -6.80
N SER A 114 -6.91 0.36 -7.27
CA SER A 114 -7.51 -0.23 -8.47
C SER A 114 -8.17 -1.57 -8.16
N VAL A 115 -9.03 -2.03 -9.07
CA VAL A 115 -9.60 -3.39 -9.04
C VAL A 115 -8.49 -4.44 -8.96
N ASN A 116 -7.41 -4.24 -9.71
CA ASN A 116 -6.28 -5.16 -9.78
C ASN A 116 -5.58 -5.32 -8.42
N ALA A 117 -5.55 -4.28 -7.59
CA ALA A 117 -4.98 -4.31 -6.25
C ALA A 117 -5.59 -5.38 -5.35
N TYR A 118 -6.89 -5.63 -5.48
CA TYR A 118 -7.59 -6.62 -4.65
C TYR A 118 -7.31 -8.06 -5.05
N ARG A 119 -6.91 -8.31 -6.31
CA ARG A 119 -6.39 -9.63 -6.74
C ARG A 119 -5.04 -9.96 -6.09
N ARG A 120 -4.30 -8.95 -5.64
CA ARG A 120 -3.10 -9.14 -4.83
C ARG A 120 -3.47 -9.54 -3.42
N LEU A 121 -4.47 -8.92 -2.80
CA LEU A 121 -4.91 -9.14 -1.41
C LEU A 121 -5.68 -10.47 -1.17
N ASP A 122 -5.72 -11.35 -2.15
CA ASP A 122 -6.33 -12.67 -2.03
C ASP A 122 -5.51 -13.54 -1.04
N PRO A 123 -6.16 -14.17 -0.03
CA PRO A 123 -5.48 -14.96 1.00
C PRO A 123 -4.71 -16.18 0.48
N HIS A 124 -4.95 -16.62 -0.77
CA HIS A 124 -4.21 -17.73 -1.38
C HIS A 124 -2.84 -17.30 -1.93
N PHE A 125 -2.52 -16.00 -1.95
CA PHE A 125 -1.23 -15.47 -2.39
C PHE A 125 -0.54 -14.69 -1.26
N GLU A 126 0.80 -14.58 -1.30
CA GLU A 126 1.64 -14.06 -0.20
C GLU A 126 1.40 -12.58 0.21
N ALA A 127 0.33 -11.93 -0.25
CA ALA A 127 0.07 -10.55 0.12
C ALA A 127 -0.51 -10.43 1.53
N PRO A 128 -0.01 -9.49 2.34
CA PRO A 128 -0.45 -9.32 3.70
C PRO A 128 -1.83 -8.64 3.75
N ASN A 129 -2.86 -9.44 4.03
CA ASN A 129 -4.26 -9.01 4.10
C ASN A 129 -4.87 -9.14 5.51
N GLU A 130 -4.19 -9.79 6.45
CA GLU A 130 -4.68 -9.91 7.82
C GLU A 130 -4.36 -8.63 8.60
N ILE A 131 -5.41 -8.04 9.20
CA ILE A 131 -5.33 -6.81 9.99
C ILE A 131 -4.75 -7.14 11.36
N LYS A 132 -3.44 -7.37 11.37
CA LYS A 132 -2.61 -7.61 12.56
C LYS A 132 -1.21 -7.05 12.37
N VAL A 133 -0.49 -7.01 13.48
CA VAL A 133 0.94 -6.68 13.54
C VAL A 133 1.74 -7.92 13.93
N SER A 134 2.89 -8.13 13.30
CA SER A 134 3.84 -9.18 13.68
C SER A 134 5.28 -8.81 13.32
N GLU A 135 6.26 -9.38 14.02
CA GLU A 135 7.68 -9.22 13.66
C GLU A 135 8.08 -10.16 12.51
N THR A 136 7.48 -11.36 12.48
CA THR A 136 7.89 -12.48 11.63
C THR A 136 6.82 -12.95 10.64
N ASP A 137 5.54 -12.72 10.94
CA ASP A 137 4.43 -13.22 10.12
C ASP A 137 4.33 -12.46 8.80
N ARG A 138 4.46 -13.19 7.68
CA ARG A 138 4.40 -12.62 6.33
C ARG A 138 2.99 -12.19 5.90
N GLY A 139 1.94 -12.73 6.51
CA GLY A 139 0.55 -12.35 6.25
C GLY A 139 0.07 -11.12 7.03
N SER A 140 0.90 -10.61 7.96
CA SER A 140 0.55 -9.42 8.76
C SER A 140 0.57 -8.13 7.94
N MET A 141 -0.50 -7.35 8.02
CA MET A 141 -0.61 -6.02 7.39
C MET A 141 0.53 -5.09 7.82
N ILE A 142 0.89 -5.10 9.11
CA ILE A 142 2.00 -4.32 9.65
C ILE A 142 3.08 -5.25 10.16
N ARG A 143 4.31 -5.01 9.72
CA ARG A 143 5.49 -5.65 10.27
C ARG A 143 6.32 -4.69 11.11
N ILE A 144 6.98 -5.22 12.14
CA ILE A 144 8.03 -4.51 12.87
C ILE A 144 9.36 -5.18 12.51
N PRO A 145 10.16 -4.62 11.57
CA PRO A 145 11.46 -5.17 11.20
C PRO A 145 12.42 -5.15 12.39
N LEU A 146 13.49 -5.95 12.37
CA LEU A 146 14.57 -5.79 13.34
C LEU A 146 15.18 -4.39 13.23
N PHE A 147 15.42 -3.74 14.37
CA PHE A 147 15.85 -2.35 14.42
C PHE A 147 16.87 -2.05 15.52
N ASN A 148 17.53 -0.90 15.36
CA ASN A 148 18.31 -0.22 16.39
C ASN A 148 17.73 1.18 16.65
N GLU A 149 18.43 2.01 17.43
CA GLU A 149 17.98 3.37 17.76
C GLU A 149 17.66 4.24 16.55
N LYS A 150 18.43 4.10 15.46
CA LYS A 150 18.22 4.88 14.24
C LYS A 150 17.15 4.30 13.34
N SER A 151 17.06 2.96 13.25
CA SER A 151 16.23 2.26 12.26
C SER A 151 14.86 1.78 12.74
N ALA A 152 14.45 2.11 13.98
CA ALA A 152 13.13 1.77 14.53
C ALA A 152 12.00 2.34 13.67
N ARG A 153 11.14 1.47 13.15
CA ARG A 153 10.10 1.81 12.18
C ARG A 153 8.98 0.78 12.18
N ILE A 154 7.85 1.15 11.60
CA ILE A 154 6.77 0.23 11.23
C ILE A 154 6.77 0.05 9.72
N GLU A 155 6.47 -1.14 9.23
CA GLU A 155 6.37 -1.48 7.81
C GLU A 155 4.91 -1.80 7.47
N VAL A 156 4.22 -0.92 6.74
CA VAL A 156 2.86 -1.17 6.24
C VAL A 156 2.95 -1.87 4.89
N ARG A 157 2.61 -3.14 4.85
CA ARG A 157 2.89 -4.03 3.71
C ARG A 157 1.72 -4.18 2.74
N SER A 158 0.54 -3.76 3.15
CA SER A 158 -0.68 -3.86 2.35
C SER A 158 -0.80 -2.82 1.24
N VAL A 159 0.14 -1.89 1.11
CA VAL A 159 0.09 -0.82 0.10
C VAL A 159 0.41 -1.37 -1.30
N GLY A 160 -0.45 -1.06 -2.27
CA GLY A 160 -0.23 -1.35 -3.68
C GLY A 160 0.63 -0.28 -4.38
N PRO A 161 1.48 -0.64 -5.35
CA PRO A 161 2.29 0.32 -6.12
C PRO A 161 1.48 1.26 -7.02
N ASP A 162 0.19 0.95 -7.23
CA ASP A 162 -0.79 1.76 -7.94
C ASP A 162 -1.47 2.83 -7.05
N ALA A 163 -1.18 2.83 -5.74
CA ALA A 163 -1.62 3.89 -4.84
C ALA A 163 -1.00 5.23 -5.22
N ASN A 164 -1.76 6.31 -5.05
CA ASN A 164 -1.21 7.66 -5.11
C ASN A 164 -0.34 7.88 -3.85
N PRO A 165 0.98 8.10 -3.97
CA PRO A 165 1.87 8.13 -2.81
C PRO A 165 1.53 9.27 -1.84
N TYR A 166 1.10 10.43 -2.33
CA TYR A 166 0.72 11.57 -1.47
C TYR A 166 -0.53 11.25 -0.64
N LEU A 167 -1.57 10.69 -1.27
CA LEU A 167 -2.79 10.31 -0.56
C LEU A 167 -2.53 9.19 0.44
N MET A 168 -1.73 8.20 0.03
CA MET A 168 -1.33 7.08 0.88
C MET A 168 -0.57 7.56 2.11
N MET A 169 0.44 8.38 1.95
CA MET A 169 1.26 8.85 3.07
C MET A 169 0.47 9.77 4.00
N LEU A 170 -0.33 10.69 3.45
CA LEU A 170 -1.23 11.53 4.25
C LEU A 170 -2.18 10.67 5.10
N THR A 171 -2.74 9.62 4.51
CA THR A 171 -3.68 8.71 5.19
C THR A 171 -2.99 7.95 6.32
N LEU A 172 -1.84 7.33 6.06
CA LEU A 172 -1.10 6.54 7.06
C LEU A 172 -0.66 7.42 8.24
N ILE A 173 -0.16 8.63 7.98
CA ILE A 173 0.25 9.56 9.04
C ILE A 173 -0.96 10.05 9.83
N LYS A 174 -2.04 10.50 9.17
CA LYS A 174 -3.21 11.02 9.89
C LYS A 174 -3.94 9.95 10.68
N CYS A 175 -4.11 8.75 10.13
CA CYS A 175 -4.65 7.62 10.88
C CYS A 175 -3.73 7.23 12.05
N GLY A 176 -2.41 7.18 11.84
CA GLY A 176 -1.46 6.85 12.89
C GLY A 176 -1.42 7.86 14.05
N LEU A 177 -1.49 9.15 13.74
CA LEU A 177 -1.38 10.22 14.73
C LEU A 177 -2.71 10.60 15.39
N GLU A 178 -3.81 10.53 14.65
CA GLU A 178 -5.12 11.06 15.09
C GLU A 178 -6.24 10.02 15.08
N GLY A 179 -5.98 8.81 14.57
CA GLY A 179 -6.97 7.74 14.50
C GLY A 179 -7.35 7.21 15.88
N GLN A 180 -8.44 6.45 15.91
CA GLN A 180 -8.86 5.72 17.09
C GLN A 180 -8.11 4.40 17.20
N ALA A 181 -7.92 3.89 18.41
CA ALA A 181 -7.40 2.56 18.65
C ALA A 181 -8.48 1.70 19.31
N GLU A 182 -8.48 0.41 19.01
CA GLU A 182 -9.42 -0.52 19.64
C GLU A 182 -9.14 -0.60 21.15
N LYS A 183 -10.20 -0.47 21.96
CA LYS A 183 -10.11 -0.80 23.38
C LYS A 183 -10.05 -2.32 23.50
N LYS A 184 -8.90 -2.87 23.92
CA LYS A 184 -8.76 -4.31 24.16
C LYS A 184 -9.71 -4.74 25.28
N ASP A 185 -10.78 -5.43 24.90
CA ASP A 185 -11.62 -6.18 25.84
C ASP A 185 -10.94 -7.51 26.14
N ARG A 186 -10.39 -7.66 27.36
CA ARG A 186 -9.65 -8.85 27.78
C ARG A 186 -10.52 -10.11 27.83
N ASN A 187 -11.84 -9.96 27.83
CA ASN A 187 -12.78 -11.09 27.94
C ASN A 187 -13.23 -11.63 26.58
N LYS A 188 -12.87 -10.97 25.46
CA LYS A 188 -13.21 -11.42 24.11
C LYS A 188 -12.02 -12.04 23.41
N ARG A 189 -12.24 -13.21 22.80
CA ARG A 189 -11.25 -13.80 21.90
C ARG A 189 -11.01 -12.85 20.72
N PRO A 190 -9.74 -12.57 20.36
CA PRO A 190 -9.44 -11.74 19.20
C PRO A 190 -10.07 -12.37 17.96
N ARG A 191 -10.90 -11.61 17.24
CA ARG A 191 -11.39 -12.03 15.92
C ARG A 191 -10.31 -11.74 14.89
N VAL A 192 -10.02 -12.73 14.04
CA VAL A 192 -9.20 -12.50 12.85
C VAL A 192 -9.98 -11.57 11.93
N ARG A 193 -9.33 -10.48 11.51
CA ARG A 193 -9.91 -9.49 10.59
C ARG A 193 -9.05 -9.44 9.33
N TYR A 194 -9.69 -9.28 8.19
CA TYR A 194 -9.02 -9.13 6.91
C TYR A 194 -9.36 -7.78 6.29
N LEU A 195 -8.44 -7.27 5.47
CA LEU A 195 -8.72 -6.15 4.58
C LEU A 195 -9.85 -6.52 3.60
N PRO A 196 -10.60 -5.52 3.09
CA PRO A 196 -11.53 -5.73 2.00
C PRO A 196 -10.92 -6.57 0.87
N GLY A 197 -11.60 -7.66 0.49
CA GLY A 197 -11.14 -8.59 -0.55
C GLY A 197 -11.47 -8.15 -1.97
N ASP A 198 -12.25 -7.08 -2.13
CA ASP A 198 -12.64 -6.52 -3.41
C ASP A 198 -12.85 -4.99 -3.30
N ILE A 199 -12.83 -4.33 -4.45
CA ILE A 199 -12.92 -2.86 -4.52
C ILE A 199 -14.28 -2.33 -4.07
N GLN A 200 -15.39 -3.06 -4.27
CA GLN A 200 -16.73 -2.60 -3.91
C GLN A 200 -16.90 -2.61 -2.39
N THR A 201 -16.37 -3.62 -1.71
CA THR A 201 -16.27 -3.66 -0.25
C THR A 201 -15.42 -2.50 0.27
N ALA A 202 -14.27 -2.23 -0.35
CA ALA A 202 -13.41 -1.11 0.05
C ALA A 202 -14.06 0.26 -0.19
N ILE A 203 -14.79 0.44 -1.30
CA ILE A 203 -15.61 1.63 -1.57
C ILE A 203 -16.67 1.81 -0.50
N SER A 204 -17.35 0.72 -0.11
CA SER A 204 -18.36 0.75 0.94
C SER A 204 -17.78 1.15 2.30
N SER A 205 -16.64 0.58 2.69
CA SER A 205 -15.92 0.97 3.91
C SER A 205 -15.47 2.43 3.87
N PHE A 206 -14.85 2.87 2.77
CA PHE A 206 -14.41 4.25 2.60
C PHE A 206 -15.59 5.23 2.68
N LYS A 207 -16.73 4.91 2.05
CA LYS A 207 -17.97 5.72 2.07
C LYS A 207 -18.49 5.92 3.49
N GLN A 208 -18.48 4.88 4.32
CA GLN A 208 -18.94 4.94 5.71
C GLN A 208 -17.91 5.53 6.68
N SER A 209 -16.64 5.66 6.28
CA SER A 209 -15.57 6.08 7.19
C SER A 209 -15.63 7.56 7.58
N ASN A 210 -15.82 7.82 8.87
CA ASN A 210 -15.74 9.17 9.45
C ASN A 210 -14.31 9.72 9.46
N ILE A 211 -13.30 8.85 9.67
CA ILE A 211 -11.90 9.29 9.68
C ILE A 211 -11.45 9.73 8.28
N MET A 212 -11.89 9.05 7.21
CA MET A 212 -11.60 9.49 5.84
C MET A 212 -12.26 10.84 5.53
N THR A 213 -13.48 11.08 6.04
CA THR A 213 -14.13 12.40 5.93
C THR A 213 -13.33 13.47 6.68
N LYS A 214 -12.84 13.18 7.89
CA LYS A 214 -12.01 14.11 8.68
C LYS A 214 -10.69 14.46 7.97
N ILE A 215 -10.04 13.47 7.35
CA ILE A 215 -8.72 13.64 6.71
C ILE A 215 -8.84 14.47 5.42
N PHE A 216 -9.81 14.15 4.56
CA PHE A 216 -9.88 14.68 3.21
C PHE A 216 -10.97 15.74 2.98
N GLY A 217 -11.96 15.81 3.87
CA GLY A 217 -13.18 16.59 3.68
C GLY A 217 -14.19 15.91 2.75
N GLU A 218 -15.46 16.30 2.88
CA GLU A 218 -16.57 15.68 2.15
C GLU A 218 -16.46 15.83 0.63
N SER A 219 -16.03 17.01 0.15
CA SER A 219 -15.92 17.30 -1.28
C SER A 219 -14.91 16.37 -1.98
N PHE A 220 -13.72 16.21 -1.40
CA PHE A 220 -12.74 15.27 -1.91
C PHE A 220 -13.25 13.84 -1.83
N LYS A 221 -13.79 13.45 -0.67
CA LYS A 221 -14.29 12.09 -0.43
C LYS A 221 -15.33 11.69 -1.48
N LYS A 222 -16.27 12.58 -1.79
CA LYS A 222 -17.28 12.37 -2.83
C LYS A 222 -16.66 12.20 -4.21
N LYS A 223 -15.79 13.13 -4.64
CA LYS A 223 -15.13 13.04 -5.95
C LYS A 223 -14.27 11.78 -6.10
N TYR A 224 -13.57 11.40 -5.03
CA TYR A 224 -12.76 10.18 -5.02
C TYR A 224 -13.63 8.93 -5.09
N LEU A 225 -14.74 8.88 -4.35
CA LEU A 225 -15.74 7.81 -4.45
C LEU A 225 -16.30 7.71 -5.86
N ASP A 226 -16.75 8.81 -6.47
CA ASP A 226 -17.31 8.81 -7.83
C ASP A 226 -16.27 8.32 -8.84
N LEU A 227 -15.01 8.76 -8.73
CA LEU A 227 -13.91 8.29 -9.57
C LEU A 227 -13.68 6.78 -9.41
N LYS A 228 -13.60 6.30 -8.17
CA LYS A 228 -13.32 4.88 -7.88
C LYS A 228 -14.50 3.99 -8.21
N GLN A 229 -15.73 4.44 -8.00
CA GLN A 229 -16.94 3.75 -8.42
C GLN A 229 -16.98 3.63 -9.93
N ASN A 230 -16.74 4.71 -10.67
CA ASN A 230 -16.67 4.65 -12.14
C ASN A 230 -15.58 3.69 -12.64
N ALA A 231 -14.42 3.65 -11.98
CA ALA A 231 -13.35 2.70 -12.31
C ALA A 231 -13.71 1.25 -11.92
N ALA A 232 -14.44 1.07 -10.80
CA ALA A 232 -14.91 -0.22 -10.32
C ALA A 232 -16.14 -0.75 -11.07
N ASP A 233 -16.95 0.11 -11.69
CA ASP A 233 -18.07 -0.31 -12.54
C ASP A 233 -17.58 -0.66 -13.94
N ARG A 234 -16.45 -0.07 -14.35
CA ARG A 234 -15.61 -0.58 -15.43
C ARG A 234 -14.92 -1.90 -15.05
N SER A 235 -14.98 -2.34 -13.78
CA SER A 235 -14.34 -3.58 -13.31
C SER A 235 -14.90 -4.81 -14.03
N PRO A 236 -14.04 -5.62 -14.65
CA PRO A 236 -14.40 -6.85 -15.34
C PRO A 236 -14.98 -8.01 -14.52
N GLN A 237 -15.41 -7.84 -13.27
CA GLN A 237 -16.14 -8.93 -12.60
C GLN A 237 -17.45 -9.27 -13.35
N SER A 238 -17.92 -8.37 -14.22
CA SER A 238 -18.97 -8.57 -15.23
C SER A 238 -18.46 -8.76 -16.69
N LEU A 239 -17.16 -8.69 -16.96
CA LEU A 239 -16.58 -8.72 -18.33
C LEU A 239 -15.66 -9.91 -18.65
N GLY A 240 -15.47 -10.84 -17.72
CA GLY A 240 -14.71 -12.07 -17.99
C GLY A 240 -13.20 -11.84 -18.16
N ILE A 241 -12.52 -12.76 -18.86
CA ILE A 241 -11.06 -12.91 -18.88
C ILE A 241 -10.31 -12.00 -19.88
N LYS A 242 -10.98 -11.07 -20.58
CA LYS A 242 -10.36 -10.20 -21.60
C LYS A 242 -10.50 -8.71 -21.28
N VAL A 243 -9.40 -7.98 -21.44
CA VAL A 243 -9.28 -6.51 -21.32
C VAL A 243 -9.78 -5.85 -22.60
N LYS A 244 -10.67 -4.84 -22.50
CA LYS A 244 -11.29 -4.19 -23.67
C LYS A 244 -10.53 -2.95 -24.11
N ASN A 245 -10.58 -2.62 -25.41
CA ASN A 245 -9.84 -1.49 -26.01
C ASN A 245 -10.03 -0.12 -25.33
N GLY A 246 -11.18 0.13 -24.69
CA GLY A 246 -11.43 1.38 -23.95
C GLY A 246 -10.67 1.51 -22.63
N GLU A 247 -10.15 0.41 -22.09
CA GLU A 247 -9.33 0.35 -20.86
C GLU A 247 -7.86 0.69 -21.14
N VAL A 248 -7.45 0.70 -22.42
CA VAL A 248 -6.12 1.00 -22.97
C VAL A 248 -5.70 2.46 -22.76
N LEU A 249 -6.64 3.40 -22.88
CA LEU A 249 -6.32 4.82 -23.03
C LEU A 249 -5.94 5.53 -21.72
N TYR A 250 -6.30 4.99 -20.55
CA TYR A 250 -6.07 5.65 -19.25
C TYR A 250 -5.06 4.94 -18.34
N HIS A 251 -4.66 3.72 -18.67
CA HIS A 251 -3.71 2.93 -17.91
C HIS A 251 -2.59 2.47 -18.83
N HIS A 252 -1.38 3.02 -18.61
CA HIS A 252 -0.15 2.78 -19.38
C HIS A 252 0.24 1.30 -19.54
N GLU A 253 -0.42 0.39 -18.81
CA GLU A 253 -0.17 -1.06 -18.83
C GLU A 253 -1.09 -1.82 -19.80
N VAL A 254 -2.25 -1.26 -20.09
CA VAL A 254 -3.18 -1.86 -21.05
C VAL A 254 -2.70 -1.62 -22.49
N TYR A 255 -1.95 -0.54 -22.75
CA TYR A 255 -1.23 -0.34 -24.01
C TYR A 255 -0.23 -1.47 -24.31
N ASN A 256 0.48 -1.96 -23.30
CA ASN A 256 1.44 -3.04 -23.48
C ASN A 256 0.76 -4.41 -23.57
N GLN A 257 -0.33 -4.66 -22.83
CA GLN A 257 -1.10 -5.90 -23.01
C GLN A 257 -1.81 -5.99 -24.38
N MET A 258 -2.20 -4.85 -24.98
CA MET A 258 -2.69 -4.80 -26.35
C MET A 258 -1.59 -5.26 -27.33
N ILE A 259 -0.38 -4.70 -27.21
CA ILE A 259 0.76 -5.04 -28.08
C ILE A 259 1.15 -6.52 -27.95
N TRP A 260 0.99 -7.12 -26.77
CA TRP A 260 1.26 -8.55 -26.54
C TRP A 260 0.19 -9.49 -27.12
N ASN A 261 -1.03 -9.02 -27.42
CA ASN A 261 -2.05 -9.80 -28.11
C ASN A 261 -1.94 -9.73 -29.65
N ASP A 262 -1.05 -8.86 -30.16
CA ASP A 262 -0.71 -8.76 -31.59
C ASP A 262 0.49 -9.66 -31.98
N PHE A 263 1.00 -10.45 -31.03
CA PHE A 263 1.98 -11.54 -31.21
C PHE A 263 1.35 -12.88 -30.84
#